data_AF-A0A6G2S1D3-F1
#
_entry.id   AF-A0A6G2S1D3-F1
#
_cell.length_a   1.000
_cell.length_b   1.000
_cell.length_c   1.000
_cell.angle_alpha   90.00
_cell.angle_beta   90.00
_cell.angle_gamma   90.00
#
_symmetry.space_group_name_H-M   'P 1'
#
loop_
_entity.id
_entity.type
_entity.pdbx_description
1 polymer ?
#
loop_
_entity_poly.entity_id
_entity_poly.type
_entity_poly.pdbx_seq_one_letter_code
_entity_poly.pdbx_strand_id
1 'polypeptide(L)' 'MRLSVGRTGQCWDIALAESFFATIKRELLGTDAWPSPALARTAVFDFIEGWYDSRRLHSSLGYRSPAAYEAALAA' A
#
# COMPACT_ATOMS: atom_id res chain seq x y z
N MET A 1 -13.07 10.83 -18.55
CA MET A 1 -12.26 10.26 -17.45
C MET A 1 -11.68 11.42 -16.66
N ARG A 2 -12.03 11.60 -15.38
CA ARG A 2 -11.50 12.68 -14.53
C ARG A 2 -10.30 12.12 -13.75
N LEU A 3 -9.14 12.74 -13.92
CA LEU A 3 -7.92 12.33 -13.21
C LEU A 3 -8.00 12.82 -11.76
N SER A 4 -7.70 11.93 -10.81
CA SER A 4 -7.52 12.30 -9.41
C SER A 4 -6.05 12.64 -9.20
N VAL A 5 -5.70 13.91 -9.41
CA VAL A 5 -4.37 14.45 -9.14
C VAL A 5 -4.45 15.40 -7.94
N GLY A 6 -3.39 15.44 -7.14
CA GLY A 6 -3.26 16.40 -6.04
C GLY A 6 -3.35 17.83 -6.55
N ARG A 7 -3.77 18.77 -5.70
CA ARG A 7 -3.83 20.18 -6.10
C ARG A 7 -2.41 20.68 -6.41
N THR A 8 -2.26 21.53 -7.44
CA THR A 8 -0.98 22.18 -7.73
C THR A 8 -0.45 22.89 -6.48
N GLY A 9 0.76 22.53 -6.05
CA GLY A 9 1.38 23.05 -4.82
C GLY A 9 1.06 22.26 -3.54
N GLN A 10 0.26 21.19 -3.61
CA GLN A 10 -0.07 20.30 -2.48
C GLN A 10 0.33 18.86 -2.82
N CYS A 11 1.59 18.51 -2.56
CA CYS A 11 2.11 17.18 -2.86
C CYS A 11 1.57 16.09 -1.92
N TRP A 12 1.11 16.45 -0.73
CA TRP A 12 0.70 15.50 0.31
C TRP A 12 -0.64 14.82 0.04
N ASP A 13 -1.52 15.42 -0.77
CA ASP A 13 -2.87 14.93 -1.06
C ASP A 13 -2.87 13.50 -1.64
N ILE A 14 -1.83 13.17 -2.41
CA ILE A 14 -1.66 11.86 -3.04
C ILE A 14 -0.39 11.14 -2.60
N ALA A 15 0.49 11.81 -1.84
CA ALA A 15 1.78 11.25 -1.42
C ALA A 15 1.65 9.90 -0.71
N LEU A 16 0.60 9.72 0.12
CA LEU A 16 0.36 8.45 0.80
C LEU A 16 0.06 7.32 -0.19
N ALA A 17 -0.86 7.56 -1.13
CA ALA A 17 -1.21 6.60 -2.16
C ALA A 17 -0.01 6.30 -3.07
N GLU A 18 0.74 7.34 -3.48
CA GLU A 18 1.95 7.19 -4.30
C GLU A 18 3.02 6.34 -3.61
N SER A 19 3.27 6.58 -2.32
CA SER A 19 4.23 5.80 -1.52
C SER A 19 3.82 4.33 -1.40
N PHE A 20 2.53 4.06 -1.20
CA PHE A 20 1.98 2.70 -1.20
C PHE A 20 2.16 2.01 -2.55
N PHE A 21 1.81 2.66 -3.65
CA PHE A 21 1.98 2.08 -4.99
C PHE A 21 3.46 1.86 -5.35
N ALA A 22 4.35 2.76 -4.91
CA ALA A 22 5.78 2.55 -5.07
C ALA A 22 6.27 1.30 -4.31
N THR A 23 5.75 1.09 -3.10
CA THR A 23 6.04 -0.11 -2.29
C THR A 23 5.59 -1.39 -3.00
N ILE A 24 4.32 -1.48 -3.41
CA ILE A 24 3.80 -2.66 -4.12
C ILE A 24 4.61 -2.96 -5.38
N LYS A 25 4.91 -1.92 -6.18
CA LYS A 25 5.69 -2.10 -7.41
C LYS A 25 7.09 -2.60 -7.13
N ARG A 26 7.71 -2.16 -6.04
CA ARG A 26 9.08 -2.56 -5.66
C ARG A 26 9.15 -3.96 -5.06
N GLU A 27 8.23 -4.27 -4.15
CA GLU A 27 8.31 -5.48 -3.32
C GLU A 27 7.56 -6.67 -3.93
N LEU A 28 6.49 -6.44 -4.70
CA LEU A 28 5.65 -7.49 -5.29
C LEU A 28 5.81 -7.59 -6.81
N LEU A 29 5.72 -6.47 -7.53
CA LEU A 29 5.63 -6.49 -9.00
C LEU A 29 6.98 -6.28 -9.71
N GLY A 30 8.04 -5.99 -8.97
CA GLY A 30 9.29 -5.46 -9.51
C GLY A 30 10.27 -6.52 -10.03
N THR A 31 10.01 -7.80 -9.75
CA THR A 31 10.99 -8.86 -9.97
C THR A 31 10.75 -9.69 -11.23
N ASP A 32 9.51 -9.93 -11.67
CA ASP A 32 9.25 -10.81 -12.82
C ASP A 32 7.93 -10.54 -13.56
N ALA A 33 7.84 -11.05 -14.79
CA ALA A 33 6.59 -11.09 -15.55
C ALA A 33 5.60 -12.07 -14.91
N TRP A 34 4.35 -11.63 -14.72
CA TRP A 34 3.32 -12.46 -14.11
C TRP A 34 2.80 -13.52 -15.08
N PRO A 35 2.71 -14.80 -14.66
CA PRO A 35 2.22 -15.88 -15.53
C PRO A 35 0.76 -15.69 -15.98
N SER A 36 -0.06 -15.01 -15.18
CA SER A 36 -1.41 -14.59 -15.59
C SER A 36 -1.88 -13.36 -14.81
N PRO A 37 -2.80 -12.56 -15.39
CA PRO A 37 -3.43 -11.45 -14.67
C PRO A 37 -4.24 -11.90 -13.44
N ALA A 38 -4.78 -13.12 -13.45
CA ALA A 38 -5.50 -13.67 -12.30
C ALA A 38 -4.56 -13.89 -11.11
N LEU A 39 -3.39 -14.49 -11.34
CA LEU A 39 -2.38 -14.69 -10.30
C LEU A 39 -1.84 -13.37 -9.75
N ALA A 40 -1.60 -12.38 -10.62
CA ALA A 40 -1.18 -11.06 -10.18
C ALA A 40 -2.23 -10.40 -9.26
N ARG A 41 -3.52 -10.53 -9.58
CA ARG A 41 -4.60 -10.00 -8.73
C ARG A 41 -4.64 -10.69 -7.36
N THR A 42 -4.53 -12.02 -7.32
CA THR A 42 -4.48 -12.77 -6.06
C THR A 42 -3.26 -12.36 -5.24
N ALA A 43 -2.09 -12.25 -5.86
CA ALA A 43 -0.87 -11.84 -5.17
C ALA A 43 -0.95 -10.41 -4.63
N VAL A 44 -1.59 -9.49 -5.35
CA VAL A 44 -1.86 -8.13 -4.86
C VAL A 44 -2.80 -8.15 -3.66
N PHE A 45 -3.87 -8.94 -3.71
CA PHE A 45 -4.79 -9.10 -2.58
C PHE A 45 -4.07 -9.64 -1.34
N ASP A 46 -3.33 -10.74 -1.50
CA ASP A 46 -2.58 -11.37 -0.42
C ASP A 46 -1.50 -10.44 0.14
N PHE A 47 -0.87 -9.63 -0.70
CA PHE A 47 0.09 -8.62 -0.27
C PHE A 47 -0.58 -7.54 0.59
N ILE A 48 -1.76 -7.06 0.20
CA ILE A 48 -2.46 -5.98 0.92
C ILE A 48 -2.99 -6.50 2.26
N GLU A 49 -3.87 -7.51 2.21
CA GLU A 49 -4.59 -8.00 3.39
C GLU A 49 -3.72 -8.93 4.25
N GLY A 50 -2.96 -9.80 3.61
CA GLY A 50 -2.17 -10.84 4.27
C GLY A 50 -0.83 -10.36 4.83
N TRP A 51 -0.33 -9.21 4.36
CA TRP A 51 0.98 -8.72 4.77
C TRP A 51 1.03 -7.22 5.10
N TYR A 52 0.66 -6.33 4.18
CA TYR A 52 0.82 -4.89 4.34
C TYR A 52 0.02 -4.36 5.51
N ASP A 53 -1.29 -4.59 5.51
CA ASP A 53 -2.19 -4.04 6.52
C ASP A 53 -2.05 -4.76 7.88
N SER A 54 -1.92 -6.08 7.82
CA SER A 54 -1.92 -6.93 9.02
C SER A 54 -0.56 -7.03 9.72
N ARG A 55 0.56 -7.00 8.98
CA ARG A 55 1.88 -7.41 9.51
C ARG A 55 3.01 -6.39 9.30
N ARG A 56 2.97 -5.57 8.26
CA ARG A 56 4.09 -4.67 7.93
C ARG A 56 4.27 -3.60 8.99
N LEU A 57 5.43 -3.56 9.63
CA LEU A 57 5.70 -2.58 10.67
C LEU A 57 6.17 -1.25 10.07
N HIS A 58 5.57 -0.15 10.53
CA HIS A 58 5.97 1.20 10.12
C HIS A 58 6.59 1.95 11.30
N SER A 59 7.80 2.47 11.13
CA SER A 59 8.48 3.27 12.16
C SER A 59 7.68 4.51 12.56
N SER A 60 7.00 5.14 11.61
CA SER A 60 6.10 6.28 11.84
C SER A 60 4.87 5.93 12.69
N LEU A 61 4.49 4.64 12.76
CA LEU A 61 3.36 4.16 13.57
C LEU A 61 3.81 3.63 14.95
N GLY A 62 5.07 3.85 15.32
CA GLY A 62 5.67 3.28 16.53
C GLY A 62 5.91 1.77 16.40
N TYR A 63 6.37 1.32 15.22
CA TYR A 63 6.61 -0.09 14.91
C TYR A 63 5.36 -0.96 15.08
N ARG A 64 4.22 -0.45 14.63
CA ARG A 64 2.94 -1.17 14.54
C ARG A 64 2.57 -1.38 13.07
N SER A 65 1.75 -2.40 12.81
CA SER A 65 1.07 -2.54 11.53
C SER A 65 -0.06 -1.53 11.38
N PRO A 66 -0.47 -1.17 10.15
CA PRO A 66 -1.59 -0.26 9.92
C PRO A 66 -2.85 -0.70 10.67
N ALA A 67 -3.27 -1.97 10.55
CA ALA A 67 -4.43 -2.50 11.27
C ALA A 67 -4.29 -2.38 12.80
N ALA A 68 -3.12 -2.69 13.36
CA ALA A 68 -2.88 -2.58 14.81
C ALA A 68 -2.87 -1.12 15.28
N TYR A 69 -2.40 -0.20 14.45
CA TYR A 69 -2.42 1.22 14.73
C TYR A 69 -3.85 1.77 14.73
N GLU A 70 -4.65 1.42 13.72
CA GLU A 70 -6.06 1.82 13.63
C GLU A 70 -6.91 1.24 14.76
N ALA A 71 -6.74 -0.04 15.08
CA ALA A 71 -7.43 -0.68 16.19
C ALA A 71 -7.12 0.01 17.54
N ALA A 72 -5.89 0.48 17.74
CA ALA A 72 -5.49 1.21 18.93
C ALA A 72 -6.01 2.66 18.98
N LEU A 73 -6.31 3.28 17.83
CA LEU A 73 -6.94 4.60 17.76
C LEU A 73 -8.47 4.54 17.97
N ALA A 74 -9.08 3.41 17.65
CA ALA A 74 -10.52 3.19 17.78
C ALA A 74 -10.96 2.77 19.21
N ALA A 75 -10.01 2.56 20.12
CA ALA A 75 -10.22 2.19 21.53
C ALA A 75 -10.21 3.43 22.44
#